data_AF-A0A0G4B1J9-F1
#
_entry.id   AF-A0A0G4B1J9-F1
#
_cell.length_a   1.000
_cell.length_b   1.000
_cell.length_c   1.000
_cell.angle_alpha   90.00
_cell.angle_beta   90.00
_cell.angle_gamma   90.00
#
_symmetry.space_group_name_H-M   'P 1'
#
loop_
_entity.id
_entity.type
_entity.pdbx_description
1 polymer ?
#
loop_
_entity_poly.entity_id
_entity_poly.type
_entity_poly.pdbx_seq_one_letter_code
_entity_poly.pdbx_strand_id
1 'polypeptide(L)'
;MKKNKQNLSIFEMLRLPLIALAVIASIYGGLLIRDLKSQVNNLKNENQVTSFKTTELSNKLNQLENQANSIKTTNDTLSASLSEAQKQIIALQTEVNVKKVAVKPTITYVPTVVTKTITQTVTQEVDKKEAIQATVTIQNVGSFKVDLQAGDNAFAVLKRASEQNSFPLKYDSYSFGVFVNSIGGIAPAGNQYWAFYFNGTFSNVGASDQPVTKGDSIFWQLASF
;
A
#
# COMPACT_ATOMS: atom_id res chain seq x y z
N MET A 1 30.76 -98.77 -4.59
CA MET A 1 31.24 -97.50 -5.20
C MET A 1 31.10 -96.37 -4.18
N LYS A 2 32.22 -95.84 -3.67
CA LYS A 2 32.25 -94.74 -2.68
C LYS A 2 31.80 -93.43 -3.35
N LYS A 3 30.77 -92.78 -2.83
CA LYS A 3 30.38 -91.42 -3.23
C LYS A 3 31.46 -90.43 -2.79
N ASN A 4 32.11 -89.79 -3.75
CA ASN A 4 33.09 -88.75 -3.54
C ASN A 4 32.37 -87.47 -3.09
N LYS A 5 32.38 -87.16 -1.79
CA LYS A 5 31.92 -85.86 -1.28
C LYS A 5 33.03 -84.85 -1.57
N GLN A 6 32.88 -84.06 -2.62
CA GLN A 6 33.73 -82.90 -2.85
C GLN A 6 33.50 -81.89 -1.71
N ASN A 7 34.52 -81.65 -0.89
CA ASN A 7 34.53 -80.54 0.06
C ASN A 7 34.69 -79.25 -0.74
N LEU A 8 33.59 -78.56 -0.98
CA LEU A 8 33.61 -77.26 -1.62
C LEU A 8 34.20 -76.23 -0.64
N SER A 9 35.23 -75.49 -1.06
CA SER A 9 35.83 -74.44 -0.25
C SER A 9 34.79 -73.38 0.14
N ILE A 10 34.89 -72.82 1.34
CA ILE A 10 33.98 -71.77 1.85
C ILE A 10 33.86 -70.61 0.84
N PHE A 11 34.96 -70.30 0.13
CA PHE A 11 34.98 -69.29 -0.92
C PHE A 11 34.05 -69.61 -2.10
N GLU A 12 33.90 -70.88 -2.50
CA GLU A 12 33.00 -71.28 -3.58
C GLU A 12 31.53 -71.27 -3.14
N MET A 13 31.25 -71.55 -1.86
CA MET A 13 29.90 -71.45 -1.30
C MET A 13 29.44 -69.97 -1.14
N LEU A 14 30.38 -69.04 -0.92
CA LEU A 14 30.07 -67.62 -0.75
C LEU A 14 30.01 -66.80 -2.06
N ARG A 15 30.47 -67.33 -3.20
CA ARG A 15 30.54 -66.57 -4.46
C ARG A 15 29.18 -66.06 -4.95
N LEU A 16 28.19 -66.95 -5.04
CA LEU A 16 26.84 -66.59 -5.50
C LEU A 16 26.12 -65.57 -4.59
N PRO A 17 26.10 -65.72 -3.25
CA PRO A 17 25.47 -64.73 -2.39
C PRO A 17 26.19 -63.37 -2.39
N LEU A 18 27.53 -63.34 -2.53
CA LEU A 18 28.27 -62.09 -2.68
C LEU A 18 27.94 -61.37 -3.99
N ILE A 19 27.81 -62.10 -5.10
CA ILE A 19 27.38 -61.52 -6.38
C ILE A 19 25.96 -60.97 -6.29
N ALA A 20 25.03 -61.72 -5.66
CA ALA A 20 23.66 -61.26 -5.46
C ALA A 20 23.59 -59.97 -4.63
N LEU A 21 24.37 -59.89 -3.54
CA LEU A 21 24.51 -58.68 -2.73
C LEU A 21 25.06 -57.49 -3.53
N ALA A 22 26.08 -57.72 -4.37
CA ALA A 22 26.66 -56.68 -5.22
C ALA A 22 25.65 -56.17 -6.27
N VAL A 23 24.85 -57.05 -6.86
CA VAL A 23 23.78 -56.69 -7.81
C VAL A 23 22.69 -55.88 -7.12
N ILE A 24 22.22 -56.31 -5.94
CA ILE A 24 21.23 -55.59 -5.15
C ILE A 24 21.76 -54.19 -4.78
N ALA A 25 22.98 -54.10 -4.26
CA ALA A 25 23.62 -52.83 -3.91
C ALA A 25 23.77 -51.90 -5.13
N SER A 26 24.10 -52.45 -6.30
CA SER A 26 24.22 -51.67 -7.55
C SER A 26 22.87 -51.14 -8.02
N ILE A 27 21.80 -51.92 -7.89
CA ILE A 27 20.43 -51.50 -8.23
C ILE A 27 19.98 -50.37 -7.31
N TYR A 28 20.09 -50.56 -5.99
CA TYR A 28 19.70 -49.54 -5.00
C TYR A 28 20.56 -48.27 -5.11
N GLY A 29 21.87 -48.42 -5.27
CA GLY A 29 22.79 -47.29 -5.48
C GLY A 29 22.46 -46.51 -6.76
N GLY A 30 22.18 -47.19 -7.87
CA GLY A 30 21.80 -46.56 -9.14
C GLY A 30 20.49 -45.78 -9.06
N LEU A 31 19.48 -46.32 -8.38
CA LEU A 31 18.19 -45.64 -8.16
C LEU A 31 18.35 -44.35 -7.35
N LEU A 32 19.10 -44.41 -6.24
CA LEU A 32 19.39 -43.24 -5.39
C LEU A 32 20.15 -42.14 -6.14
N ILE A 33 21.19 -42.51 -6.90
CA ILE A 33 21.98 -41.54 -7.68
C ILE A 33 21.12 -40.87 -8.76
N ARG A 34 20.20 -41.61 -9.41
CA ARG A 34 19.30 -41.05 -10.42
C ARG A 34 18.34 -40.01 -9.83
N ASP A 35 17.75 -40.32 -8.68
CA ASP A 35 16.84 -39.40 -7.99
C ASP A 35 17.58 -38.12 -7.55
N LEU A 36 18.76 -38.28 -6.94
CA LEU A 36 19.58 -37.15 -6.53
C LEU A 36 19.97 -36.26 -7.72
N LYS A 37 20.34 -36.85 -8.86
CA LYS A 37 20.64 -36.09 -10.09
C LYS A 37 19.43 -35.32 -10.60
N SER A 38 18.22 -35.89 -10.48
CA SER A 38 16.98 -35.21 -10.83
C SER A 38 16.72 -34.01 -9.91
N GLN A 39 16.86 -34.20 -8.59
CA GLN A 39 16.70 -33.12 -7.61
C GLN A 39 17.69 -31.97 -7.85
N VAL A 40 18.96 -32.28 -8.10
CA VAL A 40 19.99 -31.27 -8.42
C VAL A 40 19.66 -30.48 -9.68
N ASN A 41 19.17 -31.13 -10.73
CA ASN A 41 18.77 -30.45 -11.96
C ASN A 41 17.56 -29.53 -11.73
N ASN A 42 16.56 -29.99 -10.98
CA ASN A 42 15.39 -29.18 -10.63
C ASN A 42 15.79 -27.94 -9.82
N LEU A 43 16.60 -28.12 -8.77
CA LEU A 43 17.16 -27.03 -7.97
C LEU A 43 17.95 -26.03 -8.82
N LYS A 44 18.75 -26.52 -9.77
CA LYS A 44 19.49 -25.64 -10.69
C LYS A 44 18.55 -24.79 -11.55
N ASN A 45 17.48 -25.39 -12.07
CA ASN A 45 16.49 -24.68 -12.88
C ASN A 45 15.71 -23.65 -12.05
N GLU A 46 15.27 -24.02 -10.85
CA GLU A 46 14.58 -23.13 -9.92
C GLU A 46 15.45 -21.92 -9.52
N ASN A 47 16.73 -22.15 -9.25
CA ASN A 47 17.68 -21.07 -8.95
C ASN A 47 17.87 -20.10 -10.14
N GLN A 48 17.89 -20.61 -11.37
CA GLN A 48 17.97 -19.77 -12.57
C GLN A 48 16.70 -18.94 -12.80
N VAL A 49 15.52 -19.51 -12.53
CA VAL A 49 14.26 -18.77 -12.61
C VAL A 49 14.23 -17.68 -11.52
N THR A 50 14.70 -18.00 -10.32
CA THR A 50 14.75 -17.06 -9.20
C THR A 50 15.71 -15.91 -9.48
N SER A 51 16.88 -16.18 -10.05
CA SER A 51 17.84 -15.14 -10.42
C SER A 51 17.27 -14.19 -11.47
N PHE A 52 16.61 -14.72 -12.51
CA PHE A 52 15.95 -13.90 -13.53
C PHE A 52 14.86 -12.99 -12.95
N LYS A 53 13.97 -13.55 -12.12
CA LYS A 53 12.92 -12.76 -11.42
C LYS A 53 13.54 -11.65 -10.55
N THR A 54 14.65 -11.94 -9.88
CA THR A 54 15.35 -10.96 -9.03
C THR A 54 15.93 -9.81 -9.86
N THR A 55 16.53 -10.10 -11.01
CA THR A 55 17.00 -9.06 -11.95
C THR A 55 15.84 -8.21 -12.47
N GLU A 56 14.72 -8.83 -12.83
CA GLU A 56 13.53 -8.10 -13.30
C GLU A 56 12.96 -7.17 -12.23
N LEU A 57 12.86 -7.65 -10.97
CA LEU A 57 12.40 -6.84 -9.84
C LEU A 57 13.34 -5.65 -9.59
N SER A 58 14.66 -5.86 -9.63
CA SER A 58 15.65 -4.80 -9.47
C SER A 58 15.49 -3.70 -10.54
N ASN A 59 15.30 -4.10 -11.80
CA ASN A 59 15.07 -3.15 -12.88
C ASN A 59 13.77 -2.34 -12.69
N LYS A 60 12.69 -3.01 -12.28
CA LYS A 60 11.41 -2.34 -11.96
C LYS A 60 11.55 -1.37 -10.80
N LEU A 61 12.33 -1.72 -9.76
CA LEU A 61 12.59 -0.84 -8.62
C LEU A 61 13.33 0.43 -9.05
N ASN A 62 14.40 0.28 -9.84
CA ASN A 62 15.16 1.43 -10.35
C ASN A 62 14.30 2.35 -11.23
N GLN A 63 13.39 1.79 -12.03
CA GLN A 63 12.45 2.58 -12.83
C GLN A 63 11.48 3.36 -11.93
N LEU A 64 10.95 2.73 -10.89
CA LEU A 64 10.02 3.37 -9.97
C LEU A 64 10.69 4.49 -9.16
N GLU A 65 11.94 4.28 -8.74
CA GLU A 65 12.74 5.30 -8.04
C GLU A 65 12.96 6.55 -8.92
N ASN A 66 13.28 6.34 -10.21
CA ASN A 66 13.41 7.43 -11.17
C ASN A 66 12.08 8.20 -11.37
N GLN A 67 10.95 7.49 -11.43
CA GLN A 67 9.62 8.11 -11.52
C GLN A 67 9.30 8.94 -10.27
N ALA A 68 9.59 8.40 -9.08
CA ALA A 68 9.37 9.10 -7.82
C ALA A 68 10.19 10.40 -7.74
N ASN A 69 11.45 10.36 -8.18
CA ASN A 69 12.31 11.53 -8.24
C ASN A 69 11.76 12.60 -9.20
N SER A 70 11.26 12.21 -10.37
CA SER A 70 10.63 13.14 -11.33
C SER A 70 9.36 13.80 -10.76
N ILE A 71 8.51 13.02 -10.07
CA ILE A 71 7.30 13.54 -9.42
C ILE A 71 7.68 14.54 -8.32
N LYS A 72 8.70 14.23 -7.51
CA LYS A 72 9.18 15.12 -6.46
C LYS A 72 9.62 16.46 -7.05
N THR A 73 10.44 16.46 -8.10
CA THR A 73 10.88 17.69 -8.78
C THR A 73 9.70 18.50 -9.34
N THR A 74 8.71 17.82 -9.93
CA THR A 74 7.50 18.47 -10.46
C THR A 74 6.69 19.14 -9.34
N ASN A 75 6.52 18.45 -8.20
CA ASN A 75 5.83 18.99 -7.04
C ASN A 75 6.57 20.20 -6.44
N ASP A 76 7.90 20.11 -6.30
CA ASP A 76 8.74 21.20 -5.82
C ASP A 76 8.58 22.43 -6.75
N THR A 77 8.55 22.22 -8.07
CA THR A 77 8.33 23.28 -9.07
C THR A 77 6.93 23.90 -8.95
N LEU A 78 5.87 23.08 -8.88
CA LEU A 78 4.50 23.56 -8.74
C LEU A 78 4.30 24.36 -7.46
N SER A 79 4.91 23.92 -6.35
CA SER A 79 4.84 24.63 -5.07
C SER A 79 5.49 26.01 -5.16
N ALA A 80 6.63 26.14 -5.85
CA ALA A 80 7.30 27.41 -6.09
C ALA A 80 6.46 28.33 -6.99
N SER A 81 5.88 27.80 -8.09
CA SER A 81 5.01 28.57 -8.98
C SER A 81 3.73 29.05 -8.27
N LEU A 82 3.15 28.24 -7.39
CA LEU A 82 1.99 28.62 -6.58
C LEU A 82 2.34 29.78 -5.63
N SER A 83 3.49 29.70 -4.94
CA SER A 83 3.93 30.80 -4.09
C SER A 83 4.11 32.09 -4.89
N GLU A 84 4.64 32.00 -6.10
CA GLU A 84 4.90 33.17 -6.93
C GLU A 84 3.60 33.79 -7.46
N ALA A 85 2.65 32.96 -7.91
CA ALA A 85 1.32 33.43 -8.31
C ALA A 85 0.58 34.13 -7.15
N GLN A 86 0.69 33.61 -5.92
CA GLN A 86 0.11 34.24 -4.74
C GLN A 86 0.70 35.64 -4.47
N LYS A 87 2.01 35.82 -4.61
CA LYS A 87 2.65 37.15 -4.47
C LYS A 87 2.13 38.14 -5.52
N GLN A 88 1.98 37.70 -6.76
CA GLN A 88 1.46 38.54 -7.85
C GLN A 88 0.00 38.96 -7.59
N ILE A 89 -0.84 38.05 -7.09
CA ILE A 89 -2.23 38.38 -6.71
C ILE A 89 -2.26 39.46 -5.61
N ILE A 90 -1.42 39.32 -4.58
CA ILE A 90 -1.34 40.30 -3.48
C ILE A 90 -0.90 41.67 -4.02
N ALA A 91 0.12 41.71 -4.88
CA ALA A 91 0.61 42.95 -5.50
C ALA A 91 -0.50 43.67 -6.29
N LEU A 92 -1.26 42.94 -7.12
CA LEU A 92 -2.37 43.50 -7.90
C LEU A 92 -3.51 44.02 -7.00
N GLN A 93 -3.82 43.32 -5.90
CA GLN A 93 -4.81 43.78 -4.93
C GLN A 93 -4.37 45.08 -4.23
N THR A 94 -3.09 45.22 -3.91
CA THR A 94 -2.55 46.45 -3.33
C THR A 94 -2.60 47.63 -4.30
N GLU A 95 -2.31 47.43 -5.59
CA GLU A 95 -2.41 48.49 -6.60
C GLU A 95 -3.86 48.95 -6.84
N VAL A 96 -4.83 48.03 -6.82
CA VAL A 96 -6.26 48.36 -6.95
C VAL A 96 -6.74 49.19 -5.76
N ASN A 97 -6.23 48.93 -4.56
CA ASN A 97 -6.59 49.68 -3.36
C ASN A 97 -5.97 51.10 -3.35
N VAL A 98 -4.77 51.28 -3.90
CA VAL A 98 -4.12 52.59 -4.03
C VAL A 98 -4.80 53.47 -5.09
N LYS A 99 -5.24 52.91 -6.22
CA LYS A 99 -5.94 53.67 -7.28
C LYS A 99 -7.36 54.12 -6.91
N LYS A 100 -7.96 53.57 -5.84
CA LYS A 100 -9.26 53.99 -5.29
C LYS A 100 -9.17 55.18 -4.31
N VAL A 101 -7.97 55.54 -3.85
CA VAL A 101 -7.74 56.59 -2.83
C VAL A 101 -7.19 57.85 -3.49
N ALA A 102 -8.02 58.57 -4.23
CA ALA A 102 -7.66 59.90 -4.73
C ALA A 102 -8.86 60.86 -4.76
N VAL A 103 -9.56 61.04 -3.63
CA VAL A 103 -10.30 62.29 -3.36
C VAL A 103 -10.28 62.59 -1.84
N LYS A 104 -9.77 63.77 -1.46
CA LYS A 104 -9.69 64.34 -0.09
C LYS A 104 -10.86 65.32 0.11
N PRO A 105 -11.56 65.35 1.27
CA PRO A 105 -11.30 66.39 2.28
C PRO A 105 -11.39 65.97 3.76
N THR A 106 -10.76 66.82 4.58
CA THR A 106 -10.54 66.84 6.03
C THR A 106 -11.82 66.82 6.88
N ILE A 107 -11.85 66.04 7.97
CA ILE A 107 -12.77 66.24 9.11
C ILE A 107 -12.17 65.77 10.45
N THR A 108 -12.38 66.61 11.46
CA THR A 108 -11.89 66.56 12.86
C THR A 108 -12.59 65.46 13.68
N TYR A 109 -11.83 64.71 14.48
CA TYR A 109 -12.32 63.58 15.29
C TYR A 109 -12.83 64.01 16.68
N VAL A 110 -14.03 63.55 17.05
CA VAL A 110 -14.54 63.49 18.43
C VAL A 110 -14.99 62.04 18.68
N PRO A 111 -14.44 61.28 19.64
CA PRO A 111 -14.78 59.86 19.78
C PRO A 111 -16.12 59.69 20.50
N THR A 112 -17.11 59.12 19.78
CA THR A 112 -18.37 58.62 20.36
C THR A 112 -18.44 57.12 20.13
N VAL A 113 -18.52 56.33 21.22
CA VAL A 113 -18.70 54.87 21.16
C VAL A 113 -20.13 54.59 20.71
N VAL A 114 -20.30 54.07 19.49
CA VAL A 114 -21.58 53.59 18.96
C VAL A 114 -21.47 52.10 18.68
N THR A 115 -22.15 51.30 19.50
CA THR A 115 -22.33 49.86 19.29
C THR A 115 -23.19 49.64 18.06
N LYS A 116 -22.61 49.17 16.95
CA LYS A 116 -23.35 48.77 15.74
C LYS A 116 -23.49 47.25 15.71
N THR A 117 -24.72 46.77 15.93
CA THR A 117 -25.15 45.41 15.58
C THR A 117 -25.17 45.30 14.06
N ILE A 118 -24.27 44.53 13.47
CA ILE A 118 -24.29 44.24 12.03
C ILE A 118 -25.18 43.02 11.81
N THR A 119 -26.40 43.25 11.31
CA THR A 119 -27.23 42.20 10.72
C THR A 119 -26.70 41.97 9.30
N GLN A 120 -25.90 40.92 9.09
CA GLN A 120 -25.50 40.51 7.74
C GLN A 120 -26.60 39.64 7.14
N THR A 121 -27.38 40.22 6.23
CA THR A 121 -28.15 39.43 5.26
C THR A 121 -27.17 38.92 4.23
N VAL A 122 -26.64 37.72 4.44
CA VAL A 122 -25.84 37.00 3.45
C VAL A 122 -26.82 36.33 2.49
N THR A 123 -27.16 37.03 1.41
CA THR A 123 -27.69 36.39 0.20
C THR A 123 -26.51 35.69 -0.48
N GLN A 124 -26.18 34.50 0.01
CA GLN A 124 -25.22 33.61 -0.64
C GLN A 124 -25.90 32.95 -1.84
N GLU A 125 -25.37 33.24 -3.02
CA GLU A 125 -25.59 32.44 -4.22
C GLU A 125 -25.15 31.00 -3.91
N VAL A 126 -26.15 30.12 -3.83
CA VAL A 126 -26.01 28.67 -3.78
C VAL A 126 -25.47 28.21 -5.13
N ASP A 127 -24.19 27.86 -5.18
CA ASP A 127 -23.65 26.63 -5.81
C ASP A 127 -22.15 26.73 -6.10
N LYS A 128 -21.34 26.63 -5.04
CA LYS A 128 -20.05 25.92 -5.12
C LYS A 128 -19.69 25.39 -3.74
N LYS A 129 -20.25 24.22 -3.42
CA LYS A 129 -19.88 23.40 -2.26
C LYS A 129 -18.35 23.29 -2.23
N GLU A 130 -17.68 23.92 -1.26
CA GLU A 130 -16.28 23.62 -1.01
C GLU A 130 -16.16 22.11 -0.84
N ALA A 131 -15.36 21.45 -1.68
CA ALA A 131 -15.17 20.01 -1.58
C ALA A 131 -14.43 19.70 -0.28
N ILE A 132 -15.17 19.24 0.74
CA ILE A 132 -14.61 18.73 1.98
C ILE A 132 -14.09 17.33 1.65
N GLN A 133 -12.78 17.17 1.49
CA GLN A 133 -12.17 15.88 1.12
C GLN A 133 -11.26 15.35 2.22
N ALA A 134 -11.19 14.03 2.32
CA ALA A 134 -10.15 13.30 3.05
C ALA A 134 -9.27 12.52 2.07
N THR A 135 -8.06 12.19 2.52
CA THR A 135 -7.16 11.31 1.76
C THR A 135 -7.17 9.92 2.37
N VAL A 136 -7.44 8.90 1.57
CA VAL A 136 -7.28 7.50 1.95
C VAL A 136 -6.17 6.86 1.12
N THR A 137 -5.17 6.32 1.81
CA THR A 137 -4.03 5.65 1.19
C THR A 137 -4.01 4.19 1.63
N ILE A 138 -3.93 3.28 0.67
CA ILE A 138 -4.00 1.85 0.88
C ILE A 138 -2.74 1.22 0.28
N GLN A 139 -1.97 0.53 1.12
CA GLN A 139 -0.77 -0.18 0.71
C GLN A 139 -1.09 -1.14 -0.45
N ASN A 140 -0.28 -1.10 -1.51
CA ASN A 140 -0.40 -1.94 -2.71
C ASN A 140 -1.69 -1.72 -3.54
N VAL A 141 -2.51 -0.70 -3.24
CA VAL A 141 -3.70 -0.37 -4.03
C VAL A 141 -3.64 1.06 -4.59
N GLY A 142 -3.36 2.07 -3.76
CA GLY A 142 -3.25 3.46 -4.21
C GLY A 142 -3.61 4.50 -3.16
N SER A 143 -3.63 5.77 -3.58
CA SER A 143 -4.05 6.91 -2.77
C SER A 143 -5.18 7.65 -3.47
N PHE A 144 -6.25 7.92 -2.73
CA PHE A 144 -7.50 8.44 -3.28
C PHE A 144 -7.97 9.64 -2.45
N LYS A 145 -8.44 10.68 -3.15
CA LYS A 145 -9.18 11.78 -2.53
C LYS A 145 -10.66 11.46 -2.57
N VAL A 146 -11.31 11.54 -1.42
CA VAL A 146 -12.72 11.15 -1.27
C VAL A 146 -13.49 12.31 -0.70
N ASP A 147 -14.58 12.69 -1.36
CA ASP A 147 -15.50 13.69 -0.84
C ASP A 147 -16.18 13.15 0.44
N LEU A 148 -16.16 13.97 1.48
CA LEU A 148 -16.75 13.69 2.77
C LEU A 148 -18.24 14.06 2.77
N GLN A 149 -18.99 13.23 3.50
CA GLN A 149 -20.38 13.42 3.84
C GLN A 149 -20.49 13.67 5.35
N ALA A 150 -21.57 14.35 5.77
CA ALA A 150 -21.79 14.63 7.17
C ALA A 150 -21.91 13.31 7.96
N GLY A 151 -21.11 13.16 9.02
CA GLY A 151 -21.09 11.96 9.86
C GLY A 151 -20.24 10.82 9.31
N ASP A 152 -19.41 11.04 8.28
CA ASP A 152 -18.51 10.02 7.78
C ASP A 152 -17.53 9.53 8.86
N ASN A 153 -17.34 8.21 8.85
CA ASN A 153 -16.25 7.53 9.56
C ASN A 153 -15.22 6.98 8.55
N ALA A 154 -14.06 6.54 9.05
CA ALA A 154 -12.96 6.09 8.21
C ALA A 154 -13.33 4.90 7.32
N PHE A 155 -14.22 4.02 7.77
CA PHE A 155 -14.74 2.91 6.96
C PHE A 155 -15.64 3.40 5.82
N ALA A 156 -16.52 4.36 6.07
CA ALA A 156 -17.37 4.96 5.03
C ALA A 156 -16.51 5.60 3.92
N VAL A 157 -15.41 6.26 4.31
CA VAL A 157 -14.43 6.82 3.36
C VAL A 157 -13.73 5.74 2.55
N LEU A 158 -13.28 4.64 3.18
CA LEU A 158 -12.69 3.49 2.48
C LEU A 158 -13.67 2.86 1.49
N LYS A 159 -14.92 2.62 1.92
CA LYS A 159 -15.97 2.03 1.09
C LYS A 159 -16.29 2.91 -0.12
N ARG A 160 -16.37 4.22 0.07
CA ARG A 160 -16.59 5.17 -1.04
C ARG A 160 -15.41 5.20 -2.00
N ALA A 161 -14.17 5.14 -1.51
CA ALA A 161 -13.00 5.02 -2.39
C ALA A 161 -13.06 3.75 -3.25
N SER A 162 -13.46 2.62 -2.67
CA SER A 162 -13.65 1.35 -3.37
C SER A 162 -14.68 1.47 -4.49
N GLU A 163 -15.83 2.07 -4.22
CA GLU A 163 -16.91 2.27 -5.19
C GLU A 163 -16.48 3.23 -6.32
N GLN A 164 -15.90 4.37 -5.98
CA GLN A 164 -15.51 5.40 -6.94
C GLN A 164 -14.37 4.96 -7.86
N ASN A 165 -13.46 4.12 -7.37
CA ASN A 165 -12.27 3.67 -8.09
C ASN A 165 -12.35 2.21 -8.54
N SER A 166 -13.51 1.57 -8.39
CA SER A 166 -13.81 0.22 -8.88
C SER A 166 -12.81 -0.87 -8.42
N PHE A 167 -12.29 -0.76 -7.20
CA PHE A 167 -11.48 -1.84 -6.60
C PHE A 167 -12.33 -2.64 -5.61
N PRO A 168 -12.16 -3.97 -5.52
CA PRO A 168 -12.99 -4.80 -4.65
C PRO A 168 -12.63 -4.59 -3.17
N LEU A 169 -13.66 -4.50 -2.33
CA LEU A 169 -13.56 -4.42 -0.88
C LEU A 169 -14.41 -5.53 -0.27
N LYS A 170 -13.81 -6.33 0.63
CA LYS A 170 -14.51 -7.36 1.41
C LYS A 170 -14.37 -7.07 2.89
N TYR A 171 -15.46 -7.21 3.63
CA TYR A 171 -15.50 -6.95 5.06
C TYR A 171 -16.65 -7.71 5.70
N ASP A 172 -16.53 -7.97 7.00
CA ASP A 172 -17.61 -8.48 7.84
C ASP A 172 -18.07 -7.40 8.80
N SER A 173 -19.38 -7.31 9.00
CA SER A 173 -19.98 -6.36 9.94
C SER A 173 -20.43 -7.08 11.21
N TYR A 174 -20.01 -6.56 12.34
CA TYR A 174 -20.39 -7.03 13.67
C TYR A 174 -21.09 -5.90 14.44
N SER A 175 -21.75 -6.24 15.54
CA SER A 175 -22.39 -5.25 16.41
C SER A 175 -21.40 -4.24 17.03
N PHE A 176 -20.11 -4.60 17.07
CA PHE A 176 -19.03 -3.80 17.64
C PHE A 176 -18.11 -3.18 16.57
N GLY A 177 -18.48 -3.24 15.29
CA GLY A 177 -17.74 -2.59 14.21
C GLY A 177 -17.49 -3.48 13.00
N VAL A 178 -16.68 -2.96 12.06
CA VAL A 178 -16.37 -3.63 10.80
C VAL A 178 -14.96 -4.19 10.79
N PHE A 179 -14.82 -5.45 10.36
CA PHE A 179 -13.55 -6.10 10.12
C PHE A 179 -13.27 -6.19 8.61
N VAL A 180 -12.16 -5.61 8.15
CA VAL A 180 -11.81 -5.57 6.72
C VAL A 180 -11.02 -6.81 6.32
N ASN A 181 -11.64 -7.65 5.49
CA ASN A 181 -11.08 -8.93 5.03
C ASN A 181 -10.17 -8.77 3.81
N SER A 182 -10.45 -7.81 2.92
CA SER A 182 -9.64 -7.59 1.72
C SER A 182 -9.88 -6.20 1.13
N ILE A 183 -8.81 -5.55 0.66
CA ILE A 183 -8.86 -4.28 -0.06
C ILE A 183 -8.12 -4.45 -1.38
N GLY A 184 -8.73 -4.04 -2.49
CA GLY A 184 -8.14 -4.15 -3.83
C GLY A 184 -7.88 -5.58 -4.29
N GLY A 185 -8.56 -6.56 -3.69
CA GLY A 185 -8.39 -7.99 -4.00
C GLY A 185 -7.24 -8.65 -3.23
N ILE A 186 -6.55 -7.90 -2.39
CA ILE A 186 -5.47 -8.39 -1.53
C ILE A 186 -6.09 -8.81 -0.19
N ALA A 187 -6.03 -10.10 0.10
CA ALA A 187 -6.43 -10.67 1.38
C ALA A 187 -5.18 -10.93 2.24
N PRO A 188 -5.19 -10.59 3.55
CA PRO A 188 -4.10 -10.93 4.45
C PRO A 188 -3.84 -12.45 4.51
N ALA A 189 -2.58 -12.86 4.63
CA ALA A 189 -2.18 -14.26 4.74
C ALA A 189 -1.61 -14.60 6.13
N GLY A 190 -1.90 -15.81 6.64
CA GLY A 190 -1.39 -16.27 7.93
C GLY A 190 -1.89 -15.40 9.09
N ASN A 191 -0.96 -14.81 9.84
CA ASN A 191 -1.24 -13.89 10.96
C ASN A 191 -1.35 -12.42 10.53
N GLN A 192 -1.50 -12.15 9.24
CA GLN A 192 -1.66 -10.79 8.75
C GLN A 192 -3.09 -10.28 8.88
N TYR A 193 -3.23 -8.96 8.98
CA TYR A 193 -4.51 -8.25 8.92
C TYR A 193 -4.34 -6.86 8.30
N TRP A 194 -5.45 -6.25 7.88
CA TRP A 194 -5.47 -4.85 7.45
C TRP A 194 -5.47 -3.92 8.67
N ALA A 195 -4.31 -3.36 8.98
CA ALA A 195 -4.14 -2.38 10.03
C ALA A 195 -4.57 -0.98 9.58
N PHE A 196 -5.33 -0.30 10.43
CA PHE A 196 -5.88 1.03 10.20
C PHE A 196 -5.09 2.09 10.99
N TYR A 197 -4.66 3.11 10.28
CA TYR A 197 -3.97 4.28 10.82
C TYR A 197 -4.76 5.54 10.51
N PHE A 198 -4.82 6.43 11.50
CA PHE A 198 -5.49 7.71 11.40
C PHE A 198 -4.50 8.83 11.75
N ASN A 199 -4.38 9.81 10.86
CA ASN A 199 -3.47 10.94 10.99
C ASN A 199 -2.02 10.54 11.36
N GLY A 200 -1.52 9.47 10.73
CA GLY A 200 -0.15 8.98 10.89
C GLY A 200 0.08 8.08 12.11
N THR A 201 -0.96 7.82 12.92
CA THR A 201 -0.87 6.98 14.12
C THR A 201 -1.73 5.74 13.98
N PHE A 202 -1.33 4.63 14.61
CA PHE A 202 -2.19 3.44 14.67
C PHE A 202 -3.47 3.80 15.43
N SER A 203 -4.64 3.50 14.87
CA SER A 203 -5.89 3.93 15.46
C SER A 203 -6.22 3.16 16.73
N ASN A 204 -6.71 3.87 17.75
CA ASN A 204 -7.18 3.27 19.00
C ASN A 204 -8.61 2.72 18.91
N VAL A 205 -9.33 3.04 17.84
CA VAL A 205 -10.69 2.55 17.57
C VAL A 205 -10.79 1.96 16.16
N GLY A 206 -11.80 1.13 15.93
CA GLY A 206 -12.11 0.58 14.61
C GLY A 206 -12.45 1.68 13.59
N ALA A 207 -12.24 1.40 12.31
CA ALA A 207 -12.52 2.38 11.24
C ALA A 207 -14.00 2.77 11.13
N SER A 208 -14.92 1.93 11.61
CA SER A 208 -16.37 2.25 11.69
C SER A 208 -16.70 3.26 12.79
N ASP A 209 -15.81 3.47 13.76
CA ASP A 209 -16.04 4.35 14.91
C ASP A 209 -15.16 5.60 14.88
N GLN A 210 -14.17 5.66 13.98
CA GLN A 210 -13.28 6.81 13.82
C GLN A 210 -13.94 7.88 12.94
N PRO A 211 -14.40 9.03 13.47
CA PRO A 211 -14.98 10.10 12.67
C PRO A 211 -13.91 10.77 11.80
N VAL A 212 -14.32 11.27 10.63
CA VAL A 212 -13.43 11.89 9.65
C VAL A 212 -13.90 13.30 9.31
N THR A 213 -12.97 14.24 9.31
CA THR A 213 -13.18 15.64 8.99
C THR A 213 -12.22 16.11 7.88
N LYS A 214 -12.41 17.34 7.41
CA LYS A 214 -11.62 17.93 6.32
C LYS A 214 -10.13 17.89 6.67
N GLY A 215 -9.32 17.32 5.79
CA GLY A 215 -7.86 17.30 5.93
C GLY A 215 -7.30 16.11 6.71
N ASP A 216 -8.16 15.24 7.26
CA ASP A 216 -7.71 14.00 7.88
C ASP A 216 -7.12 13.01 6.85
N SER A 217 -6.20 12.18 7.34
CA SER A 217 -5.49 11.15 6.58
C SER A 217 -5.81 9.77 7.14
N ILE A 218 -6.26 8.89 6.26
CA ILE A 218 -6.58 7.49 6.54
C ILE A 218 -5.54 6.64 5.81
N PHE A 219 -4.90 5.73 6.54
CA PHE A 219 -3.90 4.83 5.97
C PHE A 219 -4.18 3.37 6.32
N TRP A 220 -4.11 2.49 5.33
CA TRP A 220 -4.32 1.05 5.46
C TRP A 220 -3.07 0.31 5.01
N GLN A 221 -2.56 -0.60 5.84
CA GLN A 221 -1.44 -1.49 5.49
C GLN A 221 -1.62 -2.88 6.07
N LEU A 222 -0.95 -3.86 5.48
CA LEU A 222 -0.84 -5.19 6.05
C LEU A 222 0.12 -5.15 7.25
N ALA A 223 -0.34 -5.64 8.39
CA ALA A 223 0.46 -5.86 9.59
C ALA A 223 0.32 -7.31 10.04
N SER A 224 1.24 -7.78 10.88
CA SER A 224 1.23 -9.12 11.49
C SER A 224 1.15 -9.00 13.02
N PHE A 225 0.60 -10.00 13.69
CA PHE A 225 0.60 -10.15 15.15
C PHE A 225 1.33 -11.41 15.62
#